data_AF-A0A3B6FIJ1-F1
#
_entry.id   AF-A0A3B6FIJ1-F1
#
_cell.length_a   1.000
_cell.length_b   1.000
_cell.length_c   1.000
_cell.angle_alpha   90.00
_cell.angle_beta   90.00
_cell.angle_gamma   90.00
#
_symmetry.space_group_name_H-M   'P 1'
#
loop_
_entity.id
_entity.type
_entity.pdbx_description
1 polymer ?
#
loop_
_entity_poly.entity_id
_entity_poly.type
_entity_poly.pdbx_seq_one_letter_code
_entity_poly.pdbx_strand_id
1 'polypeptide(L)'
;MLWMWEHQLRSFGLLRSGRNCWNSMKESREPGCMPVIRPGGVAQDLPLGLCRDIDSSTQQFASRIDELEEMSTGNRIWKQRLVDIGTVTAQQAKDWGFSGVMLRGRAT
;
A
#
# COMPACT_ATOMS: atom_id res chain seq x y z
N MET A 1 19.50 8.03 12.24
CA MET A 1 18.63 8.15 11.05
C MET A 1 17.49 7.13 11.03
N LEU A 2 17.72 5.83 11.27
CA LEU A 2 16.61 4.85 11.44
C LEU A 2 15.61 5.25 12.54
N TRP A 3 16.10 5.79 13.66
CA TRP A 3 15.26 6.26 14.78
C TRP A 3 14.31 7.41 14.43
N MET A 4 14.69 8.29 13.50
CA MET A 4 13.85 9.42 13.07
C MET A 4 12.73 8.96 12.12
N TRP A 5 12.99 7.87 11.39
CA TRP A 5 12.06 7.24 10.45
C TRP A 5 10.98 6.42 11.18
N GLU A 6 11.33 5.66 12.23
CA GLU A 6 10.34 4.95 13.06
C GLU A 6 9.40 5.90 13.84
N HIS A 7 9.91 7.05 14.29
CA HIS A 7 9.08 8.04 14.99
C HIS A 7 8.16 8.84 14.05
N GLN A 8 8.56 9.10 12.80
CA GLN A 8 7.67 9.74 11.81
C GLN A 8 6.61 8.79 11.26
N LEU A 9 6.93 7.51 11.03
CA LEU A 9 5.97 6.53 10.52
C LEU A 9 4.83 6.21 11.51
N ARG A 10 5.07 6.33 12.82
CA ARG A 10 4.00 6.19 13.84
C ARG A 10 3.00 7.35 13.85
N SER A 11 3.38 8.51 13.33
CA SER A 11 2.53 9.72 13.28
C SER A 11 1.65 9.80 12.03
N PHE A 12 1.91 8.98 11.01
CA PHE A 12 0.99 8.77 9.88
C PHE A 12 -0.19 7.89 10.34
N GLY A 13 -1.19 8.52 10.95
CA GLY A 13 -2.44 7.90 11.42
C GLY A 13 -3.27 7.11 10.38
N LEU A 14 -2.81 7.06 9.13
CA LEU A 14 -3.29 6.21 8.03
C LEU A 14 -3.52 4.76 8.43
N LEU A 15 -2.56 4.20 9.17
CA LEU A 15 -2.62 2.83 9.61
C LEU A 15 -3.77 2.61 10.61
N ARG A 16 -4.27 3.62 11.33
CA ARG A 16 -5.43 3.45 12.22
C ARG A 16 -6.75 3.46 11.45
N SER A 17 -6.95 4.43 10.56
CA SER A 17 -8.17 4.52 9.72
C SER A 17 -8.34 3.31 8.80
N GLY A 18 -7.29 2.94 8.05
CA GLY A 18 -7.32 1.76 7.17
C GLY A 18 -7.40 0.44 7.94
N ARG A 19 -6.77 0.33 9.12
CA ARG A 19 -6.95 -0.86 9.98
C ARG A 19 -8.35 -0.93 10.57
N ASN A 20 -9.01 0.19 10.86
CA ASN A 20 -10.39 0.16 11.37
C ASN A 20 -11.35 -0.36 10.30
N CYS A 21 -11.26 0.12 9.05
CA CYS A 21 -12.03 -0.43 7.93
C CYS A 21 -11.77 -1.94 7.73
N TRP A 22 -10.50 -2.34 7.76
CA TRP A 22 -10.10 -3.75 7.65
C TRP A 22 -10.54 -4.61 8.84
N ASN A 23 -10.53 -4.03 10.05
CA ASN A 23 -10.97 -4.71 11.26
C ASN A 23 -12.50 -4.84 11.29
N SER A 24 -13.26 -3.86 10.80
CA SER A 24 -14.71 -3.97 10.61
C SER A 24 -15.09 -5.09 9.63
N MET A 25 -14.27 -5.35 8.61
CA MET A 25 -14.42 -6.54 7.74
C MET A 25 -14.01 -7.87 8.42
N LYS A 26 -13.18 -7.82 9.47
CA LYS A 26 -12.75 -9.00 10.22
C LYS A 26 -13.66 -9.31 11.42
N GLU A 27 -14.28 -8.29 12.01
CA GLU A 27 -15.23 -8.44 13.12
C GLU A 27 -16.47 -9.23 12.68
N SER A 28 -16.85 -9.15 11.39
CA SER A 28 -17.89 -9.99 10.79
C SER A 28 -17.48 -11.45 10.52
N ARG A 29 -16.20 -11.80 10.75
CA ARG A 29 -15.70 -13.18 10.70
C ARG A 29 -15.82 -13.80 12.09
N GLU A 30 -17.00 -14.34 12.39
CA GLU A 30 -17.13 -15.42 13.39
C GLU A 30 -16.09 -16.52 13.10
N PRO A 31 -15.46 -17.15 14.12
CA PRO A 31 -14.49 -18.22 13.93
C PRO A 31 -15.19 -19.44 13.30
N GLY A 32 -15.19 -19.48 11.96
CA GLY A 32 -15.95 -20.43 11.14
C GLY A 32 -16.28 -19.89 9.74
N CYS A 33 -16.29 -18.57 9.56
CA CYS A 33 -16.49 -17.95 8.24
C CYS A 33 -15.26 -18.13 7.34
N MET A 34 -15.48 -18.88 6.26
CA MET A 34 -14.55 -19.14 5.15
C MET A 34 -14.05 -17.85 4.44
N PRO A 35 -13.02 -17.91 3.55
CA PRO A 35 -12.51 -16.73 2.83
C PRO A 35 -13.59 -15.91 2.12
N VAL A 36 -13.50 -14.57 2.20
CA VAL A 36 -14.47 -13.63 1.60
C VAL A 36 -14.61 -13.83 0.09
N ILE A 37 -13.52 -14.18 -0.59
CA ILE A 37 -13.53 -14.51 -2.03
C ILE A 37 -13.67 -16.03 -2.19
N ARG A 38 -14.62 -16.44 -3.02
CA ARG A 38 -14.95 -17.85 -3.31
C ARG A 38 -15.08 -18.06 -4.82
N PRO A 39 -14.80 -19.26 -5.36
CA PRO A 39 -15.17 -19.57 -6.73
C PRO A 39 -16.69 -19.38 -6.90
N GLY A 40 -17.09 -18.44 -7.75
CA GLY A 40 -18.50 -18.06 -7.93
C GLY A 40 -18.95 -16.79 -7.23
N GLY A 41 -18.09 -16.10 -6.47
CA GLY A 41 -18.40 -14.77 -5.95
C GLY A 41 -17.83 -14.48 -4.56
N VAL A 42 -18.63 -13.77 -3.76
CA VAL A 42 -18.26 -13.30 -2.42
C VAL A 42 -19.09 -14.02 -1.37
N ALA A 43 -18.48 -14.37 -0.23
CA ALA A 43 -19.12 -15.14 0.83
C ALA A 43 -20.12 -14.34 1.70
N GLN A 44 -19.94 -13.03 1.79
CA GLN A 44 -20.74 -12.15 2.65
C GLN A 44 -20.86 -10.76 2.03
N ASP A 45 -22.03 -10.14 2.19
CA ASP A 45 -22.27 -8.75 1.79
C ASP A 45 -21.53 -7.74 2.69
N LEU A 46 -21.46 -6.49 2.22
CA LEU A 46 -20.77 -5.42 2.93
C LEU A 46 -21.49 -5.06 4.25
N PRO A 47 -20.78 -4.96 5.39
CA PRO A 47 -21.38 -4.46 6.63
C PRO A 47 -21.84 -3.01 6.50
N LEU A 48 -22.94 -2.68 7.19
CA LEU A 48 -23.51 -1.33 7.19
C LEU A 48 -22.47 -0.32 7.70
N GLY A 49 -22.28 0.77 6.96
CA GLY A 49 -21.33 1.84 7.30
C GLY A 49 -19.95 1.71 6.63
N LEU A 50 -19.57 0.52 6.16
CA LEU A 50 -18.26 0.29 5.55
C LEU A 50 -17.99 1.17 4.32
N CYS A 51 -19.00 1.41 3.48
CA CYS A 51 -18.84 2.28 2.31
C CYS A 51 -18.51 3.73 2.70
N ARG A 52 -19.05 4.23 3.82
CA ARG A 52 -18.76 5.58 4.32
C ARG A 52 -17.35 5.65 4.89
N ASP A 53 -16.92 4.60 5.58
CA ASP A 53 -15.58 4.51 6.12
C ASP A 53 -14.54 4.48 4.99
N ILE A 54 -14.77 3.66 3.94
CA ILE A 54 -13.92 3.61 2.74
C ILE A 54 -13.82 4.97 2.06
N ASP A 55 -14.95 5.67 1.89
CA ASP A 55 -14.96 7.00 1.28
C ASP A 55 -14.15 8.00 2.11
N SER A 56 -14.36 8.02 3.43
CA SER A 56 -13.61 8.89 4.35
C SER A 56 -12.10 8.57 4.36
N SER A 57 -11.73 7.30 4.28
CA SER A 57 -10.33 6.87 4.19
C SER A 57 -9.71 7.30 2.86
N THR A 58 -10.45 7.18 1.76
CA THR A 58 -9.97 7.54 0.42
C THR A 58 -9.70 9.04 0.30
N GLN A 59 -10.60 9.88 0.83
CA GLN A 59 -10.42 11.34 0.84
C GLN A 59 -9.18 11.78 1.64
N GLN A 60 -8.89 11.09 2.75
CA GLN A 60 -7.69 11.36 3.56
C GLN A 60 -6.40 10.79 2.95
N PHE A 61 -6.50 9.79 2.06
CA PHE A 61 -5.34 9.09 1.50
C PHE A 61 -4.52 9.99 0.57
N ALA A 62 -5.21 10.82 -0.23
CA ALA A 62 -4.57 11.69 -1.22
C ALA A 62 -3.58 12.68 -0.59
N SER A 63 -4.03 13.49 0.37
CA SER A 63 -3.16 14.50 1.01
C SER A 63 -1.95 13.90 1.72
N ARG A 64 -2.06 12.66 2.18
CA ARG A 64 -0.97 11.95 2.86
C ARG A 64 0.04 11.36 1.90
N ILE A 65 -0.38 10.95 0.70
CA ILE A 65 0.56 10.60 -0.36
C ILE A 65 1.39 11.82 -0.72
N ASP A 66 0.77 12.99 -0.84
CA ASP A 66 1.47 14.23 -1.18
C ASP A 66 2.52 14.57 -0.09
N GLU A 67 2.17 14.46 1.20
CA GLU A 67 3.12 14.61 2.31
C GLU A 67 4.30 13.63 2.23
N LEU A 68 4.04 12.36 1.87
CA LEU A 68 5.09 11.35 1.71
C LEU A 68 6.00 11.63 0.50
N GLU A 69 5.41 12.12 -0.59
CA GLU A 69 6.13 12.50 -1.80
C GLU A 69 7.04 13.70 -1.53
N GLU A 70 6.54 14.74 -0.86
CA GLU A 70 7.32 15.92 -0.50
C GLU A 70 8.55 15.56 0.34
N MET A 71 8.40 14.64 1.31
CA MET A 71 9.51 14.19 2.15
C MET A 71 10.54 13.29 1.43
N SER A 72 10.12 12.54 0.40
CA SER A 72 10.96 11.50 -0.22
C SER A 72 11.54 11.94 -1.56
N THR A 73 10.72 12.51 -2.44
CA THR A 73 11.09 12.82 -3.84
C THR A 73 12.08 13.98 -3.93
N GLY A 74 12.01 14.94 -3.00
CA GLY A 74 12.98 16.05 -2.91
C GLY A 74 14.28 15.70 -2.17
N ASN A 75 14.33 14.57 -1.47
CA ASN A 75 15.41 14.29 -0.54
C ASN A 75 16.69 13.80 -1.24
N ARG A 76 17.76 14.58 -1.14
CA ARG A 76 19.07 14.26 -1.73
C ARG A 76 19.66 12.93 -1.26
N ILE A 77 19.48 12.58 0.03
CA ILE A 77 20.01 11.33 0.60
C ILE A 77 19.25 10.14 0.00
N TRP A 78 17.96 10.31 -0.26
CA TRP A 78 17.11 9.30 -0.88
C TRP A 78 17.53 9.04 -2.33
N LYS A 79 17.76 10.10 -3.11
CA LYS A 79 18.26 9.98 -4.49
C LYS A 79 19.63 9.31 -4.55
N GLN A 80 20.57 9.72 -3.70
CA GLN A 80 21.91 9.11 -3.63
C GLN A 80 21.91 7.61 -3.31
N ARG A 81 20.84 7.09 -2.69
CA ARG A 81 20.74 5.69 -2.28
C ARG A 81 19.95 4.81 -3.23
N LEU A 82 19.23 5.37 -4.19
CA LEU A 82 18.27 4.62 -5.00
C LEU A 82 18.36 4.93 -6.50
N VAL A 83 18.92 6.07 -6.88
CA VAL A 83 19.15 6.40 -8.30
C VAL A 83 20.36 5.60 -8.80
N ASP A 84 20.23 5.00 -9.98
CA ASP A 84 21.23 4.19 -10.67
C ASP A 84 21.69 2.90 -9.96
N ILE A 85 20.89 2.37 -9.04
CA ILE A 85 21.15 1.09 -8.37
C ILE A 85 20.21 0.02 -8.91
N GLY A 86 20.78 -1.10 -9.38
CA GLY A 86 20.00 -2.26 -9.82
C GLY A 86 19.29 -2.07 -11.15
N THR A 87 19.91 -1.35 -12.10
CA THR A 87 19.39 -1.14 -13.45
C THR A 87 19.30 -2.46 -14.21
N VAL A 88 18.12 -2.79 -14.73
CA VAL A 88 17.86 -4.03 -15.49
C VAL A 88 17.26 -3.66 -16.84
N THR A 89 17.81 -4.24 -17.91
CA THR A 89 17.29 -4.02 -19.26
C THR A 89 15.99 -4.77 -19.52
N ALA A 90 15.23 -4.29 -20.50
CA ALA A 90 14.01 -4.92 -21.02
C ALA A 90 14.12 -6.43 -21.26
N GLN A 91 15.23 -6.84 -21.87
CA GLN A 91 15.45 -8.21 -22.33
C GLN A 91 15.77 -9.11 -21.14
N GLN A 92 16.68 -8.68 -20.27
CA GLN A 92 17.03 -9.41 -19.04
C GLN A 92 15.82 -9.61 -18.13
N ALA A 93 14.96 -8.60 -17.99
CA ALA A 93 13.77 -8.70 -17.16
C ALA A 93 12.78 -9.76 -17.68
N LYS A 94 12.67 -9.92 -19.00
CA LYS A 94 11.82 -10.95 -19.62
C LYS A 94 12.46 -12.33 -19.50
N ASP A 95 13.75 -12.43 -19.78
CA ASP A 95 14.48 -13.70 -19.77
C ASP A 95 14.55 -14.30 -18.36
N TRP A 96 14.59 -13.45 -17.32
CA TRP A 96 14.58 -13.88 -15.91
C TRP A 96 13.18 -14.00 -15.29
N GLY A 97 12.12 -13.78 -16.07
CA GLY A 97 10.75 -13.96 -15.62
C GLY A 97 10.31 -12.96 -14.53
N PHE A 98 10.82 -11.73 -14.55
CA PHE A 98 10.37 -10.69 -13.62
C PHE A 98 8.89 -10.32 -13.85
N SER A 99 8.18 -9.96 -12.78
CA SER A 99 6.76 -9.60 -12.82
C SER A 99 6.45 -8.34 -12.00
N GLY A 100 5.26 -7.78 -12.21
CA GLY A 100 4.77 -6.64 -11.43
C GLY A 100 5.54 -5.34 -11.67
N VAL A 101 5.99 -4.70 -10.58
CA VAL A 101 6.62 -3.37 -10.61
C VAL A 101 7.93 -3.37 -11.40
N MET A 102 8.68 -4.48 -11.36
CA MET A 102 9.98 -4.61 -12.05
C MET A 102 9.86 -4.45 -13.58
N LEU A 103 8.74 -4.83 -14.18
CA LEU A 103 8.49 -4.62 -15.62
C LEU A 103 7.97 -3.22 -15.95
N ARG A 104 7.23 -2.59 -15.02
CA ARG A 104 6.59 -1.28 -15.22
C ARG A 104 7.54 -0.10 -14.98
N GLY A 105 8.41 -0.22 -13.99
CA GLY A 105 9.27 0.87 -13.52
C GLY A 105 10.72 0.79 -14.00
N ARG A 106 11.04 -0.08 -14.98
CA ARG A 106 12.43 -0.26 -15.41
C ARG A 106 12.99 1.06 -15.96
N ALA A 107 14.19 1.41 -15.53
CA ALA A 107 15.02 2.41 -16.18
C ALA A 107 15.78 1.69 -17.31
N THR A 108 15.59 2.16 -18.56
CA THR A 108 15.99 1.59 -19.87
C THR A 108 15.05 0.59 -20.54
#